data_AF-A0A7X2P550-F1
#
_entry.id   AF-A0A7X2P550-F1
#
_cell.length_a   1.000
_cell.length_b   1.000
_cell.length_c   1.000
_cell.angle_alpha   90.00
_cell.angle_beta   90.00
_cell.angle_gamma   90.00
#
_symmetry.space_group_name_H-M   'P 1'
#
loop_
_entity.id
_entity.type
_entity.pdbx_description
1 polymer ?
#
loop_
_entity_poly.entity_id
_entity_poly.type
_entity_poly.pdbx_seq_one_letter_code
_entity_poly.pdbx_strand_id
1 'polypeptide(L)'
;MIKHKKIPFLMSGFLLAGVVIIGAQSALAYLTDYKSVVNTIKIGNNTTSIEEEFPTVTPIPPGSNQIIEKLVKITNDDSDGNSVPCYVRAKVYYSTSDMGIYTIQGMSNKWVLGTDDYYYYTDILEPGKTTEAFMKSLKIIGSDVNTNLTTEIENFDINVYEESYQAKDPDTQQVLTWQQAWSKALKKPVEAK
;
A
#
# COMPACT_ATOMS: atom_id res chain seq x y z
N MET A 1 -86.21 -12.74 -34.32
CA MET A 1 -85.21 -13.67 -33.77
C MET A 1 -84.04 -13.77 -34.75
N ILE A 2 -82.94 -13.07 -34.48
CA ILE A 2 -81.70 -13.16 -35.26
C ILE A 2 -80.66 -13.82 -34.34
N LYS A 3 -80.18 -15.01 -34.70
CA LYS A 3 -79.12 -15.72 -33.96
C LYS A 3 -77.80 -14.97 -34.16
N HIS A 4 -77.30 -14.32 -33.12
CA HIS A 4 -75.95 -13.75 -33.12
C HIS A 4 -74.92 -14.88 -33.21
N LYS A 5 -74.17 -14.91 -34.32
CA LYS A 5 -73.05 -15.81 -34.58
C LYS A 5 -71.94 -15.48 -33.58
N LYS A 6 -71.46 -16.45 -32.80
CA LYS A 6 -70.46 -16.31 -31.70
C LYS A 6 -69.03 -15.94 -32.17
N ILE A 7 -68.90 -15.22 -33.28
CA ILE A 7 -67.62 -14.83 -33.89
C ILE A 7 -66.94 -13.63 -33.18
N PRO A 8 -67.65 -12.63 -32.60
CA PRO A 8 -66.95 -11.52 -31.93
C PRO A 8 -66.41 -11.89 -30.53
N PHE A 9 -66.87 -13.01 -29.94
CA PHE A 9 -66.40 -13.46 -28.64
C PHE A 9 -65.05 -14.21 -28.72
N LEU A 10 -64.80 -14.94 -29.81
CA LEU A 10 -63.51 -15.63 -30.01
C LEU A 10 -62.36 -14.67 -30.38
N MET A 11 -62.64 -13.59 -31.12
CA MET A 11 -61.60 -12.60 -31.46
C MET A 11 -61.18 -11.73 -30.27
N SER A 12 -62.09 -11.44 -29.34
CA SER A 12 -61.77 -10.69 -28.12
C SER A 12 -60.89 -11.51 -27.14
N GLY A 13 -61.15 -12.81 -27.04
CA GLY A 13 -60.32 -13.72 -26.22
C GLY A 13 -58.88 -13.87 -26.73
N PHE A 14 -58.67 -13.86 -28.05
CA PHE A 14 -57.34 -13.95 -28.65
C PHE A 14 -56.53 -12.64 -28.52
N LEU A 15 -57.20 -11.49 -28.59
CA LEU A 15 -56.58 -10.17 -28.38
C LEU A 15 -56.16 -9.96 -26.91
N LEU A 16 -57.00 -10.38 -25.95
CA LEU A 16 -56.63 -10.34 -24.52
C LEU A 16 -55.49 -11.31 -24.18
N ALA A 17 -55.46 -12.51 -24.76
CA ALA A 17 -54.36 -13.46 -24.56
C ALA A 17 -53.02 -12.94 -25.14
N GLY A 18 -53.05 -12.26 -26.30
CA GLY A 18 -51.86 -11.66 -26.90
C GLY A 18 -51.25 -10.53 -26.07
N VAL A 19 -52.08 -9.66 -25.49
CA VAL A 19 -51.62 -8.54 -24.65
C VAL A 19 -51.01 -9.03 -23.33
N VAL A 20 -51.54 -10.11 -22.75
CA VAL A 20 -50.98 -10.72 -21.52
C VAL A 20 -49.62 -11.38 -21.79
N ILE A 21 -49.43 -12.03 -22.94
CA ILE A 21 -48.16 -12.68 -23.31
C ILE A 21 -47.06 -11.66 -23.62
N ILE A 22 -47.40 -10.52 -24.25
CA ILE A 22 -46.44 -9.44 -24.53
C ILE A 22 -46.13 -8.65 -23.25
N GLY A 23 -47.15 -8.36 -22.43
CA GLY A 23 -47.00 -7.70 -21.14
C GLY A 23 -46.15 -8.49 -20.14
N ALA A 24 -46.37 -9.81 -20.03
CA ALA A 24 -45.60 -10.67 -19.14
C ALA A 24 -44.12 -10.76 -19.55
N GLN A 25 -43.80 -10.84 -20.86
CA GLN A 25 -42.41 -10.83 -21.32
C GLN A 25 -41.73 -9.47 -21.12
N SER A 26 -42.44 -8.36 -21.33
CA SER A 26 -41.89 -7.02 -21.06
C SER A 26 -41.67 -6.73 -19.57
N ALA A 27 -42.53 -7.24 -18.68
CA ALA A 27 -42.37 -7.12 -17.24
C ALA A 27 -41.21 -7.99 -16.73
N LEU A 28 -41.03 -9.20 -17.28
CA LEU A 28 -39.88 -10.05 -16.97
C LEU A 28 -38.57 -9.46 -17.49
N ALA A 29 -38.54 -8.86 -18.69
CA ALA A 29 -37.35 -8.15 -19.18
C ALA A 29 -37.00 -6.95 -18.30
N TYR A 30 -37.99 -6.14 -17.89
CA TYR A 30 -37.76 -4.97 -17.03
C TYR A 30 -37.32 -5.34 -15.61
N LEU A 31 -37.80 -6.47 -15.06
CA LEU A 31 -37.37 -6.97 -13.74
C LEU A 31 -36.07 -7.77 -13.79
N THR A 32 -35.71 -8.36 -14.93
CA THR A 32 -34.43 -9.09 -15.11
C THR A 32 -33.29 -8.17 -15.53
N ASP A 33 -33.60 -7.03 -16.18
CA ASP A 33 -32.61 -6.00 -16.52
C ASP A 33 -32.39 -4.97 -15.40
N TYR A 34 -32.82 -5.29 -14.17
CA TYR A 34 -32.14 -4.75 -12.99
C TYR A 34 -30.77 -5.42 -12.88
N LYS A 35 -29.90 -5.09 -13.85
CA LYS A 35 -28.48 -5.34 -13.79
C LYS A 35 -27.97 -4.44 -12.67
N SER A 36 -28.00 -4.95 -11.45
CA SER A 36 -27.18 -4.42 -10.37
C SER A 36 -25.75 -4.46 -10.89
N VAL A 37 -25.27 -3.32 -11.39
CA VAL A 37 -23.84 -3.08 -11.50
C VAL A 37 -23.41 -2.96 -10.05
N VAL A 38 -23.09 -4.11 -9.45
CA VAL A 38 -22.30 -4.16 -8.24
C VAL A 38 -20.96 -3.56 -8.66
N ASN A 39 -20.81 -2.25 -8.50
CA ASN A 39 -19.49 -1.68 -8.37
C ASN A 39 -18.94 -2.30 -7.09
N THR A 40 -18.20 -3.39 -7.22
CA THR A 40 -17.32 -3.83 -6.16
C THR A 40 -16.32 -2.70 -5.98
N ILE A 41 -16.61 -1.79 -5.06
CA ILE A 41 -15.60 -0.86 -4.54
C ILE A 41 -14.61 -1.76 -3.80
N LYS A 42 -13.61 -2.25 -4.51
CA LYS A 42 -12.42 -2.79 -3.87
C LYS A 42 -11.67 -1.60 -3.30
N ILE A 43 -11.72 -1.47 -1.97
CA ILE A 43 -10.80 -0.58 -1.28
C ILE A 43 -9.44 -1.26 -1.42
N GLY A 44 -8.60 -0.77 -2.34
CA GLY A 44 -7.22 -1.19 -2.39
C GLY A 44 -6.54 -0.78 -1.09
N ASN A 45 -6.10 -1.75 -0.31
CA ASN A 45 -5.23 -1.52 0.83
C ASN A 45 -3.78 -1.64 0.38
N ASN A 46 -2.88 -0.97 1.09
CA ASN A 46 -1.48 -1.30 1.03
C ASN A 46 -1.17 -2.02 2.33
N THR A 47 -0.73 -3.27 2.22
CA THR A 47 -0.19 -4.00 3.36
C THR A 47 1.30 -4.07 3.14
N THR A 48 2.08 -3.51 4.06
CA THR A 48 3.53 -3.50 3.95
C THR A 48 4.15 -4.22 5.13
N SER A 49 5.16 -5.06 4.85
CA SER A 49 5.91 -5.79 5.86
C SER A 49 7.41 -5.56 5.70
N ILE A 50 8.11 -5.66 6.82
CA ILE A 50 9.56 -5.51 6.92
C ILE A 50 10.15 -6.91 7.12
N GLU A 51 11.01 -7.35 6.21
CA GLU A 51 11.84 -8.53 6.40
C GLU A 51 13.16 -8.11 7.08
N GLU A 52 13.41 -8.61 8.29
CA GLU A 52 14.63 -8.36 9.06
C GLU A 52 15.33 -9.67 9.42
N GLU A 53 16.63 -9.79 9.12
CA GLU A 53 17.50 -10.83 9.67
C GLU A 53 18.27 -10.26 10.86
N PHE A 54 18.09 -10.85 12.06
CA PHE A 54 18.75 -10.41 13.29
C PHE A 54 20.07 -11.14 13.50
N PRO A 55 21.22 -10.44 13.63
CA PRO A 55 22.47 -11.07 14.02
C PRO A 55 22.43 -11.47 15.51
N THR A 56 23.21 -12.49 15.86
CA THR A 56 23.40 -12.93 17.24
C THR A 56 24.01 -11.82 18.09
N VAL A 57 23.35 -11.49 19.19
CA VAL A 57 23.71 -10.39 20.10
C VAL A 57 25.17 -10.55 20.57
N THR A 58 26.03 -9.64 20.14
CA THR A 58 27.40 -9.52 20.67
C THR A 58 27.44 -8.23 21.48
N PRO A 59 27.85 -8.23 22.76
CA PRO A 59 27.95 -7.01 23.56
C PRO A 59 28.75 -5.93 22.83
N ILE A 60 28.24 -4.71 22.80
CA ILE A 60 28.82 -3.59 22.05
C ILE A 60 29.52 -2.65 23.03
N PRO A 61 30.87 -2.59 23.05
CA PRO A 61 31.59 -1.61 23.85
C PRO A 61 31.31 -0.18 23.32
N PRO A 62 30.86 0.75 24.18
CA PRO A 62 30.71 2.16 23.80
C PRO A 62 32.01 2.75 23.22
N GLY A 63 31.92 3.59 22.19
CA GLY A 63 33.07 4.27 21.59
C GLY A 63 33.89 3.46 20.59
N SER A 64 33.54 2.20 20.31
CA SER A 64 34.18 1.39 19.26
C SER A 64 33.47 1.54 17.91
N ASN A 65 34.23 1.51 16.81
CA ASN A 65 33.64 1.45 15.47
C ASN A 65 33.03 0.07 15.23
N GLN A 66 31.77 0.02 14.83
CA GLN A 66 31.03 -1.23 14.63
C GLN A 66 30.20 -1.22 13.36
N ILE A 67 29.91 -2.43 12.88
CA ILE A 67 28.98 -2.68 11.79
C ILE A 67 27.98 -3.71 12.31
N ILE A 68 26.71 -3.33 12.36
CA ILE A 68 25.60 -4.22 12.70
C ILE A 68 24.93 -4.61 11.39
N GLU A 69 24.98 -5.88 11.03
CA GLU A 69 24.27 -6.39 9.87
C GLU A 69 22.77 -6.42 10.16
N LYS A 70 21.98 -5.80 9.29
CA LYS A 70 20.52 -5.76 9.38
C LYS A 70 19.99 -5.46 7.98
N LEU A 71 19.62 -6.51 7.26
CA LEU A 71 18.97 -6.35 5.96
C LEU A 71 17.54 -5.86 6.20
N VAL A 72 17.17 -4.76 5.55
CA VAL A 72 15.82 -4.21 5.57
C VAL A 72 15.37 -3.97 4.13
N LYS A 73 14.22 -4.55 3.83
CA LYS A 73 13.44 -4.32 2.61
C LYS A 73 11.97 -4.22 2.97
N ILE A 74 11.19 -3.57 2.12
CA ILE A 74 9.75 -3.41 2.31
C ILE A 74 9.03 -4.15 1.20
N THR A 75 8.04 -4.97 1.55
CA THR A 75 7.22 -5.71 0.59
C THR A 75 5.82 -5.12 0.54
N ASN A 76 5.26 -4.93 -0.66
CA ASN A 76 3.83 -4.67 -0.84
C ASN A 76 3.11 -6.03 -0.85
N ASP A 77 2.64 -6.48 0.30
CA ASP A 77 2.04 -7.80 0.48
C ASP A 77 0.72 -7.91 -0.27
N ASP A 78 0.56 -8.93 -1.12
CA ASP A 78 -0.67 -9.18 -1.89
C ASP A 78 -1.38 -10.48 -1.46
N SER A 79 -1.21 -10.85 -0.19
CA SER A 79 -1.74 -12.11 0.35
C SER A 79 -3.26 -12.25 0.23
N ASP A 80 -3.99 -11.13 0.16
CA ASP A 80 -5.45 -11.07 0.03
C ASP A 80 -5.93 -10.74 -1.40
N GLY A 81 -5.01 -10.53 -2.35
CA GLY A 81 -5.31 -10.19 -3.74
C GLY A 81 -5.98 -8.83 -3.95
N ASN A 82 -5.88 -7.94 -2.96
CA ASN A 82 -6.49 -6.61 -3.01
C ASN A 82 -5.46 -5.47 -2.94
N SER A 83 -4.17 -5.81 -2.86
CA SER A 83 -3.12 -4.79 -2.85
C SER A 83 -3.02 -4.08 -4.18
N VAL A 84 -2.69 -2.79 -4.11
CA VAL A 84 -2.56 -1.92 -5.28
C VAL A 84 -1.12 -1.41 -5.39
N PRO A 85 -0.68 -0.97 -6.59
CA PRO A 85 0.65 -0.42 -6.75
C PRO A 85 0.83 0.82 -5.87
N CYS A 86 1.94 0.90 -5.16
CA CYS A 86 2.18 1.94 -4.15
C CYS A 86 3.59 2.52 -4.21
N TYR A 87 3.76 3.67 -3.57
CA TYR A 87 5.06 4.18 -3.15
C TYR A 87 5.22 3.95 -1.66
N VAL A 88 6.46 3.76 -1.22
CA VAL A 88 6.81 3.58 0.18
C VAL A 88 7.86 4.60 0.61
N ARG A 89 7.82 5.01 1.87
CA ARG A 89 8.87 5.80 2.52
C ARG A 89 9.20 5.21 3.87
N ALA A 90 10.46 5.32 4.28
CA ALA A 90 10.95 4.74 5.52
C ALA A 90 11.84 5.71 6.31
N LYS A 91 11.84 5.57 7.63
CA LYS A 91 12.68 6.32 8.55
C LYS A 91 13.25 5.38 9.61
N VAL A 92 14.56 5.51 9.87
CA VAL A 92 15.25 4.73 10.89
C VAL A 92 15.28 5.50 12.19
N TYR A 93 14.99 4.80 13.29
CA TYR A 93 15.12 5.27 14.67
C TYR A 93 16.09 4.36 15.42
N TYR A 94 16.86 4.95 16.32
CA TYR A 94 17.82 4.24 17.18
C TYR A 94 17.38 4.37 18.63
N SER A 95 17.55 3.32 19.45
CA SER A 95 17.13 3.36 20.87
C SER A 95 17.92 4.36 21.71
N THR A 96 19.12 4.73 21.27
CA THR A 96 19.97 5.76 21.89
C THR A 96 20.75 6.50 20.81
N SER A 97 21.16 7.74 21.10
CA SER A 97 22.12 8.51 20.31
C SER A 97 23.56 8.44 20.86
N ASP A 98 23.74 7.79 21.99
CA ASP A 98 24.96 7.91 22.80
C ASP A 98 26.09 6.98 22.34
N MET A 99 25.83 6.13 21.34
CA MET A 99 26.86 5.22 20.80
C MET A 99 27.76 5.91 19.77
N GLY A 100 27.36 7.08 19.25
CA GLY A 100 28.13 7.87 18.31
C GLY A 100 27.36 8.20 17.04
N ILE A 101 28.05 8.23 15.90
CA ILE A 101 27.49 8.60 14.61
C ILE A 101 27.00 7.35 13.88
N TYR A 102 25.71 7.34 13.52
CA TYR A 102 25.08 6.26 12.78
C TYR A 102 25.10 6.52 11.27
N THR A 103 25.51 5.53 10.48
CA THR A 103 25.52 5.60 9.01
C THR A 103 24.91 4.34 8.42
N ILE A 104 23.81 4.48 7.68
CA ILE A 104 23.20 3.37 6.93
C ILE A 104 24.13 2.96 5.79
N GLN A 105 24.36 1.66 5.64
CA GLN A 105 25.17 1.11 4.56
C GLN A 105 24.37 0.15 3.67
N GLY A 106 24.74 0.10 2.40
CA GLY A 106 24.16 -0.81 1.41
C GLY A 106 22.76 -0.44 0.90
N MET A 107 22.34 0.82 1.13
CA MET A 107 21.11 1.38 0.57
C MET A 107 21.20 1.44 -0.96
N SER A 108 20.11 1.04 -1.64
CA SER A 108 19.99 1.17 -3.09
C SER A 108 19.84 2.62 -3.54
N ASN A 109 20.27 2.92 -4.77
CA ASN A 109 20.09 4.23 -5.41
C ASN A 109 18.62 4.59 -5.72
N LYS A 110 17.70 3.64 -5.53
CA LYS A 110 16.24 3.85 -5.61
C LYS A 110 15.65 4.53 -4.37
N TRP A 111 16.43 4.67 -3.30
CA TRP A 111 16.05 5.40 -2.11
C TRP A 111 16.67 6.79 -2.14
N VAL A 112 15.83 7.81 -1.96
CA VAL A 112 16.26 9.22 -1.90
C VAL A 112 15.90 9.82 -0.56
N LEU A 113 16.86 10.49 0.10
CA LEU A 113 16.61 11.17 1.36
C LEU A 113 15.84 12.46 1.09
N GLY A 114 14.69 12.63 1.73
CA GLY A 114 13.93 13.87 1.69
C GLY A 114 14.36 14.86 2.77
N THR A 115 13.89 16.10 2.62
CA THR A 115 14.12 17.19 3.59
C THR A 115 13.40 16.99 4.93
N ASP A 116 12.49 16.01 5.03
CA ASP A 116 11.78 15.63 6.25
C ASP A 116 12.35 14.39 6.96
N ASP A 117 13.59 14.03 6.61
CA ASP A 117 14.35 12.89 7.16
C ASP A 117 13.72 11.52 6.90
N TYR A 118 12.81 11.41 5.92
CA TYR A 118 12.35 10.14 5.36
C TYR A 118 13.16 9.81 4.11
N TYR A 119 13.39 8.52 3.90
CA TYR A 119 13.87 8.00 2.62
C TYR A 119 12.68 7.55 1.80
N TYR A 120 12.63 7.99 0.54
CA TYR A 120 11.55 7.69 -0.39
C TYR A 120 12.03 6.67 -1.42
N TYR A 121 11.28 5.58 -1.60
CA TYR A 121 11.51 4.67 -2.70
C TYR A 121 10.89 5.26 -3.97
N THR A 122 11.71 5.50 -5.00
CA THR A 122 11.29 6.29 -6.16
C THR A 122 10.49 5.51 -7.20
N ASP A 123 10.58 4.19 -7.17
CA ASP A 123 9.89 3.31 -8.11
C ASP A 123 8.53 2.88 -7.54
N ILE A 124 7.58 2.60 -8.43
CA ILE A 124 6.30 2.01 -8.05
C ILE A 124 6.54 0.58 -7.56
N LEU A 125 6.05 0.28 -6.37
CA LEU A 125 6.07 -1.05 -5.77
C LEU A 125 4.76 -1.78 -6.09
N GLU A 126 4.81 -2.65 -7.10
CA GLU A 126 3.67 -3.47 -7.52
C GLU A 126 3.27 -4.49 -6.41
N PRO A 127 2.01 -4.96 -6.38
CA PRO A 127 1.58 -5.99 -5.43
C PRO A 127 2.43 -7.26 -5.52
N GLY A 128 2.79 -7.80 -4.35
CA GLY A 128 3.67 -8.96 -4.18
C GLY A 128 5.15 -8.68 -4.50
N LYS A 129 5.55 -7.42 -4.69
CA LYS A 129 6.95 -7.04 -4.92
C LYS A 129 7.59 -6.46 -3.68
N THR A 130 8.91 -6.64 -3.62
CA THR A 130 9.78 -6.16 -2.55
C THR A 130 10.71 -5.10 -3.10
N THR A 131 10.95 -4.05 -2.32
CA THR A 131 11.90 -2.99 -2.69
C THR A 131 13.31 -3.55 -2.84
N GLU A 132 14.14 -2.79 -3.56
CA GLU A 132 15.59 -2.91 -3.35
C GLU A 132 15.97 -2.54 -1.90
N ALA A 133 17.16 -2.95 -1.47
CA ALA A 133 17.61 -2.82 -0.08
C ALA A 133 17.52 -1.38 0.42
N PHE A 134 16.78 -1.17 1.50
CA PHE A 134 16.75 0.08 2.25
C PHE A 134 17.99 0.20 3.14
N MET A 135 18.34 -0.89 3.83
CA MET A 135 19.54 -1.01 4.64
C MET A 135 20.08 -2.44 4.52
N LYS A 136 21.40 -2.60 4.50
CA LYS A 136 22.05 -3.92 4.66
C LYS A 136 22.79 -4.01 5.99
N SER A 137 23.34 -2.89 6.46
CA SER A 137 23.97 -2.79 7.76
C SER A 137 23.95 -1.34 8.26
N LEU A 138 24.15 -1.19 9.57
CA LEU A 138 24.36 0.09 10.23
C LEU A 138 25.81 0.18 10.69
N LYS A 139 26.53 1.18 10.20
CA LYS A 139 27.86 1.52 10.72
C LYS A 139 27.72 2.52 11.87
N ILE A 140 28.28 2.17 13.01
CA ILE A 140 28.39 3.05 14.18
C ILE A 140 29.85 3.50 14.24
N ILE A 141 30.07 4.81 14.14
CA ILE A 141 31.37 5.41 14.40
C ILE A 141 31.31 5.94 15.83
N GLY A 142 32.02 5.29 16.74
CA GLY A 142 32.16 5.76 18.10
C GLY A 142 32.81 7.15 18.07
N SER A 143 32.12 8.15 18.60
CA SER A 143 32.77 9.41 18.96
C SER A 143 33.34 9.30 20.38
N ASP A 144 34.18 10.25 20.80
CA ASP A 144 34.52 10.48 22.22
C ASP A 144 33.27 10.93 23.00
N VAL A 145 32.19 10.15 22.94
CA VAL A 145 30.95 10.38 23.69
C VAL A 145 31.31 10.15 25.13
N ASN A 146 31.51 11.26 25.85
CA ASN A 146 31.49 11.41 27.29
C ASN A 146 31.75 10.09 28.03
N THR A 147 33.02 9.83 28.38
CA THR A 147 33.60 8.61 28.98
C THR A 147 32.98 8.18 30.32
N ASN A 148 31.82 8.71 30.69
CA ASN A 148 31.04 8.39 31.88
C ASN A 148 29.97 7.32 31.64
N LEU A 149 29.80 6.82 30.40
CA LEU A 149 29.04 5.60 30.13
C LEU A 149 29.85 4.38 30.56
N THR A 150 29.85 4.12 31.86
CA THR A 150 30.50 2.95 32.49
C THR A 150 29.64 1.68 32.41
N THR A 151 28.42 1.79 31.89
CA THR A 151 27.48 0.69 31.71
C THR A 151 27.42 0.28 30.25
N GLU A 152 27.70 -0.99 29.99
CA GLU A 152 27.42 -1.62 28.70
C GLU A 152 25.97 -1.35 28.31
N ILE A 153 25.74 -0.92 27.06
CA ILE A 153 24.38 -0.81 26.53
C ILE A 153 23.96 -2.25 26.21
N GLU A 154 23.24 -2.87 27.15
CA GLU A 154 22.81 -4.27 27.03
C GLU A 154 21.87 -4.49 25.83
N ASN A 155 21.09 -3.47 25.43
CA ASN A 155 20.15 -3.55 24.32
C ASN A 155 20.21 -2.29 23.44
N PHE A 156 20.67 -2.45 22.20
CA PHE A 156 20.60 -1.41 21.15
C PHE A 156 19.58 -1.85 20.10
N ASP A 157 18.55 -1.02 19.89
CA ASP A 157 17.50 -1.31 18.91
C ASP A 157 17.63 -0.37 17.72
N ILE A 158 17.49 -0.97 16.54
CA ILE A 158 17.34 -0.26 15.27
C ILE A 158 15.91 -0.48 14.81
N ASN A 159 15.07 0.55 14.85
CA ASN A 159 13.67 0.47 14.45
C ASN A 159 13.48 1.15 13.08
N VAL A 160 12.73 0.50 12.20
CA VAL A 160 12.36 1.09 10.90
C VAL A 160 10.86 1.35 10.91
N TYR A 161 10.50 2.63 10.79
CA TYR A 161 9.12 3.05 10.57
C TYR A 161 8.91 3.25 9.08
N GLU A 162 7.82 2.74 8.55
CA GLU A 162 7.50 2.88 7.13
C GLU A 162 6.04 3.29 6.93
N GLU A 163 5.80 3.94 5.80
CA GLU A 163 4.49 4.36 5.34
C GLU A 163 4.37 4.07 3.85
N SER A 164 3.15 3.86 3.38
CA SER A 164 2.87 3.69 1.96
C SER A 164 1.72 4.58 1.48
N TYR A 165 1.73 4.89 0.19
CA TYR A 165 0.67 5.64 -0.48
C TYR A 165 0.42 5.08 -1.88
N GLN A 166 -0.83 5.03 -2.32
CA GLN A 166 -1.19 4.46 -3.62
C GLN A 166 -0.52 5.25 -4.78
N ALA A 167 0.01 4.53 -5.77
CA ALA A 167 0.68 5.14 -6.92
C ALA A 167 -0.30 5.80 -7.89
N LYS A 168 -1.58 5.44 -7.83
CA LYS A 168 -2.64 6.06 -8.60
C LYS A 168 -3.46 6.99 -7.72
N ASP A 169 -3.79 8.13 -8.29
CA ASP A 169 -4.74 9.06 -7.70
C ASP A 169 -6.12 8.37 -7.54
N PRO A 170 -6.70 8.31 -6.33
CA PRO A 170 -7.97 7.62 -6.11
C PRO A 170 -9.13 8.19 -6.94
N ASP A 171 -9.10 9.50 -7.19
CA ASP A 171 -10.19 10.22 -7.83
C ASP A 171 -10.08 10.19 -9.36
N THR A 172 -8.87 10.42 -9.88
CA THR A 172 -8.62 10.57 -11.32
C THR A 172 -8.04 9.33 -11.98
N GLN A 173 -7.61 8.33 -11.19
CA GLN A 173 -6.92 7.11 -11.63
C GLN A 173 -5.59 7.36 -12.38
N GLN A 174 -5.11 8.60 -12.38
CA GLN A 174 -3.83 8.97 -12.97
C GLN A 174 -2.68 8.39 -12.15
N VAL A 175 -1.67 7.82 -12.81
CA VAL A 175 -0.42 7.42 -12.17
C VAL A 175 0.36 8.67 -11.77
N LEU A 176 0.66 8.79 -10.48
CA LEU A 176 1.42 9.89 -9.89
C LEU A 176 2.91 9.53 -9.88
N THR A 177 3.76 10.55 -9.96
CA THR A 177 5.17 10.42 -9.54
C THR A 177 5.25 10.28 -8.02
N TRP A 178 6.36 9.75 -7.49
CA TRP A 178 6.54 9.60 -6.04
C TRP A 178 6.43 10.96 -5.30
N GLN A 179 6.97 12.06 -5.88
CA GLN A 179 6.82 13.39 -5.27
C GLN A 179 5.37 13.84 -5.23
N GLN A 180 4.60 13.64 -6.31
CA GLN A 180 3.18 14.02 -6.36
C GLN A 180 2.35 13.20 -5.37
N ALA A 181 2.57 11.89 -5.33
CA ALA A 181 1.93 10.96 -4.41
C ALA A 181 2.14 11.41 -2.95
N TRP A 182 3.39 11.58 -2.53
CA TRP A 182 3.71 11.98 -1.16
C TRP A 182 3.32 13.43 -0.86
N SER A 183 3.39 14.35 -1.84
CA SER A 183 2.93 15.72 -1.62
C SER A 183 1.43 15.78 -1.39
N LYS A 184 0.65 14.94 -2.11
CA LYS A 184 -0.79 14.80 -1.88
C LYS A 184 -1.08 14.16 -0.52
N ALA A 185 -0.37 13.09 -0.16
CA ALA A 185 -0.53 12.40 1.12
C ALA A 185 -0.26 13.31 2.33
N LEU A 186 0.84 14.05 2.27
CA LEU A 186 1.34 14.89 3.37
C LEU A 186 0.78 16.32 3.36
N LYS A 187 0.08 16.70 2.29
CA LYS A 187 -0.44 18.06 2.06
C LYS A 187 0.64 19.14 2.13
N LYS A 188 1.86 18.82 1.70
CA LYS A 188 3.02 19.71 1.62
C LYS A 188 3.92 19.27 0.46
N PRO A 189 4.74 20.16 -0.14
CA PRO A 189 5.75 19.74 -1.11
C PRO A 189 6.74 18.74 -0.52
N VAL A 190 7.17 17.78 -1.34
CA VAL A 190 8.22 16.81 -1.00
C VAL A 190 9.41 17.03 -1.93
N GLU A 191 10.58 17.24 -1.34
CA GLU A 191 11.83 17.52 -2.03
C GLU A 191 12.91 16.54 -1.55
N ALA A 192 13.70 16.04 -2.49
CA ALA A 192 14.91 15.29 -2.18
C ALA A 192 16.02 16.25 -1.73
N LYS A 193 16.85 15.82 -0.79
CA LYS A 193 17.99 16.56 -0.25
C LYS A 193 19.21 16.48 -1.15
#